data_AF-A0A511H7M2-F1
#
_entry.id   AF-A0A511H7M2-F1
#
_cell.length_a   1.000
_cell.length_b   1.000
_cell.length_c   1.000
_cell.angle_alpha   90.00
_cell.angle_beta   90.00
_cell.angle_gamma   90.00
#
_symmetry.space_group_name_H-M   'P 1'
#
loop_
_entity.id
_entity.type
_entity.pdbx_description
1 polymer ?
#
loop_
_entity_poly.entity_id
_entity_poly.type
_entity_poly.pdbx_seq_one_letter_code
_entity_poly.pdbx_strand_id
1 'polypeptide(L)'
;MTMNPAFVSILTLLALVGCTNQRQTLLERTSSYVVYDMPARQVMKAAEAILSERGYALLPSTDPMFLITPWKVSGNYDVFTHWSRVYVEGHKRPDGRFTVRAYHMAANMPARTQSLPTPETTTMTTPEEKQNIMPTVLLSTEPVLVRSARPNLRRDLELEWAIMERLDPDFAGRVKTQVDVYLAHSSSKRPGDVLE
;
A
#
# COMPACT_ATOMS: atom_id res chain seq x y z
N MET A 1 19.85 41.69 16.64
CA MET A 1 19.89 40.22 16.49
C MET A 1 19.63 39.90 15.02
N THR A 2 20.69 39.68 14.25
CA THR A 2 20.58 39.31 12.83
C THR A 2 20.36 37.80 12.75
N MET A 3 19.16 37.39 12.37
CA MET A 3 18.79 35.97 12.24
C MET A 3 19.55 35.38 11.06
N ASN A 4 20.34 34.35 11.32
CA ASN A 4 21.24 33.73 10.34
C ASN A 4 20.43 33.13 9.18
N PRO A 5 20.67 33.47 7.90
CA PRO A 5 19.84 33.04 6.76
C PRO A 5 19.75 31.51 6.59
N ALA A 6 20.72 30.77 7.13
CA ALA A 6 20.69 29.30 7.18
C ALA A 6 19.55 28.76 8.07
N PHE A 7 19.24 29.43 9.19
CA PHE A 7 18.15 29.02 10.09
C PHE A 7 16.77 29.26 9.46
N VAL A 8 16.61 30.33 8.68
CA VAL A 8 15.37 30.64 7.95
C VAL A 8 15.11 29.61 6.84
N SER A 9 16.17 29.15 6.17
CA SER A 9 16.09 28.14 5.11
C SER A 9 15.75 26.73 5.64
N ILE A 10 16.28 26.36 6.81
CA ILE A 10 15.95 25.07 7.46
C ILE A 10 14.50 25.07 7.95
N LEU A 11 14.01 26.19 8.52
CA LEU A 11 12.62 26.28 8.99
C LEU A 11 11.60 26.22 7.85
N THR A 12 11.92 26.81 6.69
CA THR A 12 11.06 26.74 5.49
C THR A 12 11.04 25.32 4.89
N LEU A 13 12.16 24.61 4.89
CA LEU A 13 12.21 23.20 4.49
C LEU A 13 11.39 22.28 5.40
N LEU A 14 11.43 22.47 6.73
CA LEU A 14 10.61 21.66 7.64
C LEU A 14 9.10 21.93 7.50
N ALA A 15 8.69 23.19 7.24
CA ALA A 15 7.29 23.53 7.04
C ALA A 15 6.70 22.91 5.75
N LEU A 16 7.52 22.77 4.70
CA LEU A 16 7.12 22.13 3.44
C LEU A 16 6.96 20.61 3.56
N VAL A 17 7.77 19.96 4.41
CA VAL A 17 7.68 18.50 4.66
C VAL A 17 6.38 18.13 5.41
N GLY A 18 5.92 18.98 6.32
CA GLY A 18 4.65 18.76 7.02
C GLY A 18 3.43 18.79 6.08
N CYS A 19 3.40 19.73 5.13
CA CYS A 19 2.29 19.89 4.19
C CYS A 19 2.24 18.76 3.15
N THR A 20 3.39 18.28 2.69
CA THR A 20 3.49 17.20 1.69
C THR A 20 3.01 15.86 2.26
N ASN A 21 3.36 15.53 3.51
CA ASN A 21 2.87 14.32 4.18
C ASN A 21 1.34 14.31 4.39
N GLN A 22 0.76 15.45 4.80
CA GLN A 22 -0.69 15.54 5.00
C GLN A 22 -1.46 15.44 3.68
N ARG A 23 -0.97 16.13 2.64
CA ARG A 23 -1.53 16.05 1.28
C ARG A 23 -1.53 14.61 0.77
N GLN A 24 -0.38 13.95 0.84
CA GLN A 24 -0.24 12.58 0.36
C GLN A 24 -1.15 11.60 1.11
N THR A 25 -1.27 11.75 2.43
CA THR A 25 -2.19 10.93 3.25
C THR A 25 -3.65 11.08 2.81
N LEU A 26 -4.09 12.29 2.44
CA LEU A 26 -5.46 12.52 1.98
C LEU A 26 -5.73 11.89 0.61
N LEU A 27 -4.76 11.96 -0.31
CA LEU A 27 -4.85 11.29 -1.61
C LEU A 27 -4.93 9.78 -1.44
N GLU A 28 -4.02 9.20 -0.67
CA GLU A 28 -3.97 7.77 -0.34
C GLU A 28 -5.25 7.26 0.34
N ARG A 29 -5.86 8.05 1.24
CA ARG A 29 -7.15 7.67 1.81
C ARG A 29 -8.28 7.68 0.78
N THR A 30 -8.22 8.58 -0.19
CA THR A 30 -9.25 8.69 -1.23
C THR A 30 -9.22 7.50 -2.18
N SER A 31 -8.02 7.02 -2.56
CA SER A 31 -7.90 5.81 -3.41
C SER A 31 -8.56 4.59 -2.79
N SER A 32 -8.58 4.52 -1.46
CA SER A 32 -9.15 3.38 -0.73
C SER A 32 -10.65 3.15 -0.96
N TYR A 33 -11.36 4.17 -1.45
CA TYR A 33 -12.80 4.16 -1.72
C TYR A 33 -13.15 4.04 -3.20
N VAL A 34 -12.15 3.98 -4.08
CA VAL A 34 -12.38 3.99 -5.53
C VAL A 34 -13.04 2.69 -5.98
N VAL A 35 -14.07 2.87 -6.80
CA VAL A 35 -14.80 1.80 -7.46
C VAL A 35 -14.69 2.05 -8.96
N TYR A 36 -14.12 1.08 -9.66
CA TYR A 36 -13.84 1.11 -11.09
C TYR A 36 -15.05 0.59 -11.87
N ASP A 37 -15.44 1.34 -12.90
CA ASP A 37 -16.47 0.95 -13.87
C ASP A 37 -15.84 0.38 -15.16
N MET A 38 -14.81 -0.44 -14.99
CA MET A 38 -14.04 -1.02 -16.09
C MET A 38 -13.74 -2.49 -15.84
N PRO A 39 -13.42 -3.28 -16.88
CA PRO A 39 -13.19 -4.70 -16.74
C PRO A 39 -12.06 -5.00 -15.75
N ALA A 40 -12.33 -5.92 -14.83
CA ALA A 40 -11.39 -6.43 -13.83
C ALA A 40 -9.97 -6.69 -14.38
N ARG A 41 -9.87 -7.30 -15.57
CA ARG A 41 -8.58 -7.60 -16.23
C ARG A 41 -7.77 -6.35 -16.53
N GLN A 42 -8.41 -5.26 -16.97
CA GLN A 42 -7.73 -4.01 -17.31
C GLN A 42 -7.12 -3.38 -16.07
N VAL A 43 -7.88 -3.41 -14.97
CA VAL A 43 -7.44 -2.87 -13.68
C VAL A 43 -6.28 -3.69 -13.11
N MET A 44 -6.37 -5.02 -13.12
CA MET A 44 -5.28 -5.88 -12.65
C MET A 44 -4.01 -5.76 -13.51
N LYS A 45 -4.15 -5.59 -14.83
CA LYS A 45 -3.00 -5.34 -15.72
C LYS A 45 -2.31 -4.01 -15.42
N ALA A 46 -3.06 -2.98 -15.04
CA ALA A 46 -2.48 -1.71 -14.59
C ALA A 46 -1.70 -1.87 -13.27
N ALA A 47 -2.21 -2.69 -12.35
CA ALA A 47 -1.50 -3.02 -11.11
C ALA A 47 -0.20 -3.79 -11.37
N GLU A 48 -0.22 -4.78 -12.26
CA GLU A 48 0.97 -5.50 -12.70
C GLU A 48 2.01 -4.54 -13.29
N ALA A 49 1.60 -3.62 -14.17
CA ALA A 49 2.51 -2.63 -14.75
C ALA A 49 3.19 -1.78 -13.68
N ILE A 50 2.44 -1.29 -12.68
CA ILE A 50 3.00 -0.48 -11.59
C ILE A 50 3.96 -1.29 -10.72
N LEU A 51 3.62 -2.55 -10.42
CA LEU A 51 4.52 -3.43 -9.67
C LEU A 51 5.83 -3.66 -10.43
N SER A 52 5.76 -3.87 -11.75
CA SER A 52 6.94 -4.03 -12.60
C SER A 52 7.78 -2.74 -12.69
N GLU A 53 7.15 -1.57 -12.79
CA GLU A 53 7.81 -0.25 -12.79
C GLU A 53 8.51 0.02 -11.44
N ARG A 54 7.94 -0.49 -10.34
CA ARG A 54 8.54 -0.47 -8.99
C ARG A 54 9.63 -1.54 -8.79
N GLY A 55 9.96 -2.32 -9.81
CA GLY A 55 11.01 -3.34 -9.78
C GLY A 55 10.62 -4.62 -9.05
N TYR A 56 9.32 -4.89 -8.87
CA TYR A 56 8.86 -6.16 -8.32
C TYR A 56 8.69 -7.20 -9.43
N ALA A 57 9.21 -8.40 -9.19
CA ALA A 57 8.83 -9.58 -9.93
C ALA A 57 7.49 -10.12 -9.40
N LEU A 58 6.69 -10.73 -10.28
CA LEU A 58 5.46 -11.41 -9.89
C LEU A 58 5.68 -12.91 -9.84
N LEU A 59 5.12 -13.56 -8.83
CA LEU A 59 5.01 -15.02 -8.81
C LEU A 59 3.87 -15.44 -9.76
N PRO A 60 3.98 -16.63 -10.39
CA PRO A 60 2.89 -17.16 -11.18
C PRO A 60 1.66 -17.39 -10.27
N SER A 61 0.52 -16.84 -10.67
CA SER A 61 -0.76 -17.03 -10.00
C SER A 61 -1.74 -17.67 -10.99
N THR A 62 -2.50 -18.67 -10.52
CA THR A 62 -3.61 -19.25 -11.28
C THR A 62 -4.83 -18.33 -11.30
N ASP A 63 -4.95 -17.44 -10.30
CA ASP A 63 -6.04 -16.49 -10.19
C ASP A 63 -5.67 -15.16 -10.87
N PRO A 64 -6.35 -14.76 -11.97
CA PRO A 64 -6.10 -13.49 -12.64
C PRO A 64 -6.50 -12.27 -11.80
N MET A 65 -7.20 -12.47 -10.69
CA MET A 65 -7.62 -11.42 -9.76
C MET A 65 -6.65 -11.21 -8.60
N PHE A 66 -5.56 -11.98 -8.56
CA PHE A 66 -4.61 -11.96 -7.47
C PHE A 66 -3.18 -11.88 -7.99
N LEU A 67 -2.47 -10.83 -7.58
CA LEU A 67 -1.04 -10.64 -7.86
C LEU A 67 -0.27 -10.73 -6.55
N ILE A 68 0.86 -11.42 -6.60
CA ILE A 68 1.73 -11.63 -5.44
C ILE A 68 3.19 -11.54 -5.85
N THR A 69 3.98 -10.78 -5.09
CA THR A 69 5.43 -10.69 -5.29
C THR A 69 6.16 -11.76 -4.45
N PRO A 70 7.38 -12.17 -4.86
CA PRO A 70 8.23 -12.93 -3.95
C PRO A 70 8.59 -12.07 -2.73
N TRP A 71 9.06 -12.74 -1.69
CA TRP A 71 9.66 -12.06 -0.54
C TRP A 71 10.95 -11.36 -0.96
N LYS A 72 11.03 -10.07 -0.68
CA LYS A 72 12.24 -9.26 -0.78
C LYS A 72 12.88 -9.17 0.59
N VAL A 73 14.19 -9.36 0.62
CA VAL A 73 15.00 -9.26 1.83
C VAL A 73 15.85 -8.00 1.78
N SER A 74 15.86 -7.24 2.86
CA SER A 74 16.73 -6.08 3.05
C SER A 74 17.23 -6.00 4.49
N GLY A 75 18.21 -5.13 4.74
CA GLY A 75 18.79 -4.93 6.07
C GLY A 75 20.11 -5.69 6.29
N ASN A 76 20.47 -5.86 7.56
CA ASN A 76 21.71 -6.51 7.96
C ASN A 76 21.39 -7.92 8.51
N TYR A 77 21.86 -8.95 7.79
CA TYR A 77 21.68 -10.36 8.16
C TYR A 77 22.24 -10.72 9.54
N ASP A 78 23.17 -9.91 10.08
CA ASP A 78 23.81 -10.09 11.39
C ASP A 78 23.11 -9.37 12.55
N VAL A 79 22.16 -8.46 12.27
CA VAL A 79 21.41 -7.73 13.31
C VAL A 79 19.90 -7.87 13.14
N PHE A 80 19.36 -7.35 12.04
CA PHE A 80 17.94 -7.44 11.71
C PHE A 80 17.77 -7.56 10.20
N THR A 81 17.04 -8.60 9.81
CA THR A 81 16.62 -8.84 8.44
C THR A 81 15.16 -8.39 8.28
N HIS A 82 14.92 -7.51 7.30
CA HIS A 82 13.59 -7.07 6.93
C HIS A 82 13.12 -7.88 5.73
N TRP A 83 11.99 -8.56 5.91
CA TRP A 83 11.30 -9.30 4.87
C TRP A 83 10.08 -8.49 4.46
N SER A 84 9.89 -8.26 3.17
CA SER A 84 8.68 -7.62 2.65
C SER A 84 8.16 -8.28 1.39
N ARG A 85 6.84 -8.25 1.21
CA ARG A 85 6.17 -8.61 -0.04
C ARG A 85 4.90 -7.80 -0.22
N VAL A 86 4.41 -7.79 -1.46
CA VAL A 86 3.23 -7.05 -1.86
C VAL A 86 2.19 -8.01 -2.45
N TYR A 87 0.94 -7.71 -2.16
CA TYR A 87 -0.23 -8.37 -2.72
C TYR A 87 -1.14 -7.34 -3.36
N VAL A 88 -1.77 -7.72 -4.46
CA VAL A 88 -2.87 -6.95 -5.04
C VAL A 88 -4.02 -7.90 -5.29
N GLU A 89 -5.18 -7.58 -4.74
CA GLU A 89 -6.40 -8.34 -4.87
C GLU A 89 -7.48 -7.51 -5.54
N GLY A 90 -8.17 -8.16 -6.47
CA GLY A 90 -9.31 -7.62 -7.18
C GLY A 90 -10.62 -8.19 -6.70
N HIS A 91 -11.55 -7.34 -6.25
CA HIS A 91 -12.91 -7.77 -5.90
C HIS A 91 -13.93 -7.26 -6.91
N LYS A 92 -14.69 -8.20 -7.48
CA LYS A 92 -15.92 -7.89 -8.20
C LYS A 92 -17.05 -7.68 -7.19
N ARG A 93 -17.75 -6.57 -7.30
CA ARG A 93 -18.96 -6.31 -6.52
C ARG A 93 -20.18 -6.94 -7.18
N PRO A 94 -21.26 -7.17 -6.44
CA PRO A 94 -22.52 -7.70 -6.98
C PRO A 94 -23.14 -6.81 -8.07
N ASP A 95 -22.82 -5.51 -8.06
CA ASP A 95 -23.29 -4.51 -9.03
C ASP A 95 -22.47 -4.49 -10.33
N GLY A 96 -21.55 -5.44 -10.52
CA GLY A 96 -20.68 -5.52 -11.71
C GLY A 96 -19.47 -4.59 -11.66
N ARG A 97 -19.40 -3.67 -10.69
CA ARG A 97 -18.26 -2.77 -10.52
C ARG A 97 -17.09 -3.49 -9.85
N PHE A 98 -15.92 -2.87 -9.95
CA PHE A 98 -14.68 -3.50 -9.53
C PHE A 98 -13.93 -2.65 -8.50
N THR A 99 -13.32 -3.29 -7.49
CA THR A 99 -12.48 -2.62 -6.50
C THR A 99 -11.15 -3.35 -6.38
N VAL A 100 -10.07 -2.60 -6.23
CA VAL A 100 -8.73 -3.15 -5.99
C VAL A 100 -8.30 -2.83 -4.58
N ARG A 101 -7.64 -3.80 -3.96
CA ARG A 101 -6.96 -3.60 -2.69
C ARG A 101 -5.53 -4.06 -2.80
N ALA A 102 -4.61 -3.23 -2.34
CA ALA A 102 -3.21 -3.57 -2.27
C ALA A 102 -2.80 -3.72 -0.82
N TYR A 103 -1.89 -4.65 -0.56
CA TYR A 103 -1.39 -4.93 0.78
C TYR A 103 0.11 -5.10 0.76
N HIS A 104 0.76 -4.52 1.77
CA HIS A 104 2.16 -4.72 2.06
C HIS A 104 2.27 -5.58 3.30
N MET A 105 3.03 -6.66 3.19
CA MET A 105 3.34 -7.55 4.30
C MET A 105 4.81 -7.43 4.65
N ALA A 106 5.10 -7.21 5.93
CA ALA A 106 6.45 -7.02 6.43
C ALA A 106 6.72 -7.84 7.68
N ALA A 107 7.89 -8.45 7.79
CA ALA A 107 8.37 -9.08 9.00
C ALA A 107 9.81 -8.65 9.30
N ASN A 108 10.09 -8.33 10.55
CA ASN A 108 11.45 -8.06 11.02
C ASN A 108 11.94 -9.26 11.81
N MET A 109 13.06 -9.85 11.39
CA MET A 109 13.65 -10.99 12.07
C MET A 109 15.00 -10.60 12.69
N PRO A 110 15.25 -10.92 13.97
CA PRO A 110 16.58 -10.78 14.54
C PRO A 110 17.54 -11.78 13.88
N ALA A 111 18.81 -11.42 13.81
CA ALA A 111 19.82 -12.30 13.24
C ALA A 111 19.95 -13.63 13.99
N ARG A 112 20.31 -14.68 13.23
CA ARG A 112 20.35 -16.11 13.58
C ARG A 112 19.04 -16.90 13.50
N THR A 113 17.89 -16.26 13.30
CA THR A 113 16.64 -16.95 12.92
C THR A 113 16.35 -16.72 11.43
N GLN A 114 17.11 -17.36 10.54
CA GLN A 114 17.00 -17.20 9.08
C GLN A 114 16.04 -18.22 8.42
N SER A 115 14.97 -18.63 9.10
CA SER A 115 13.91 -19.35 8.39
C SER A 115 13.12 -18.35 7.57
N LEU A 116 13.10 -18.50 6.24
CA LEU A 116 12.09 -17.89 5.37
C LEU A 116 10.71 -18.06 6.05
N PRO A 117 9.81 -17.06 5.98
CA PRO A 117 8.39 -17.32 6.19
C PRO A 117 7.97 -18.37 5.15
N THR A 118 7.99 -19.65 5.52
CA THR A 118 7.58 -20.76 4.67
C THR A 118 6.07 -20.73 4.56
N PRO A 119 5.46 -20.24 3.46
CA PRO A 119 4.01 -20.39 3.31
C PRO A 119 3.67 -21.85 3.62
N GLU A 120 2.69 -22.13 4.49
CA GLU A 120 2.29 -23.51 4.71
C GLU A 120 2.08 -24.13 3.34
N THR A 121 2.76 -25.24 3.07
CA THR A 121 2.39 -26.09 1.94
C THR A 121 0.97 -26.51 2.27
N THR A 122 0.01 -25.90 1.56
CA THR A 122 -1.39 -26.24 1.64
C THR A 122 -1.47 -27.76 1.69
N THR A 123 -1.92 -28.32 2.81
CA THR A 123 -2.33 -29.71 2.87
C THR A 123 -3.20 -29.96 1.65
N MET A 124 -2.97 -31.10 0.97
CA MET A 124 -3.62 -31.45 -0.29
C MET A 124 -5.15 -31.46 -0.18
N THR A 125 -5.75 -30.29 -0.28
CA THR A 125 -7.14 -30.10 -0.66
C THR A 125 -7.09 -29.46 -2.04
N THR A 126 -7.80 -30.07 -2.96
CA THR A 126 -7.82 -29.76 -4.40
C THR A 126 -7.90 -28.25 -4.67
N PRO A 127 -7.17 -27.73 -5.68
CA PRO A 127 -7.07 -26.29 -5.96
C PRO A 127 -8.39 -25.54 -6.16
N GLU A 128 -9.49 -26.26 -6.39
CA GLU A 128 -10.83 -25.70 -6.63
C GLU A 128 -11.52 -25.15 -5.38
N GLU A 129 -11.08 -25.48 -4.16
CA GLU A 129 -11.87 -25.19 -2.94
C GLU A 129 -11.50 -23.88 -2.21
N LYS A 130 -10.44 -23.17 -2.62
CA LYS A 130 -10.02 -21.90 -1.99
C LYS A 130 -9.84 -20.75 -2.99
N GLN A 131 -10.82 -20.58 -3.88
CA GLN A 131 -10.76 -19.57 -4.95
C GLN A 131 -10.99 -18.10 -4.48
N ASN A 132 -10.97 -17.81 -3.17
CA ASN A 132 -11.07 -16.45 -2.62
C ASN A 132 -10.38 -16.38 -1.25
N ILE A 133 -9.08 -16.64 -1.19
CA ILE A 133 -8.34 -16.48 0.08
C ILE A 133 -8.14 -14.99 0.33
N MET A 134 -9.06 -14.40 1.08
CA MET A 134 -8.88 -13.07 1.67
C MET A 134 -7.48 -12.99 2.33
N PRO A 135 -6.78 -11.85 2.30
CA PRO A 135 -5.46 -11.71 2.93
C PRO A 135 -5.44 -12.06 4.43
N THR A 136 -6.58 -11.91 5.12
CA THR A 136 -6.79 -12.38 6.49
C THR A 136 -6.71 -13.90 6.63
N VAL A 137 -7.15 -14.66 5.62
CA VAL A 137 -7.04 -16.12 5.60
C VAL A 137 -5.61 -16.53 5.26
N LEU A 138 -4.90 -15.81 4.37
CA LEU A 138 -3.45 -16.01 4.14
C LEU A 138 -2.65 -15.87 5.44
N LEU A 139 -2.95 -14.88 6.28
CA LEU A 139 -2.34 -14.68 7.60
C LEU A 139 -2.63 -15.84 8.59
N SER A 140 -3.81 -16.45 8.49
CA SER A 140 -4.22 -17.58 9.36
C SER A 140 -3.59 -18.91 8.97
N THR A 141 -3.24 -19.06 7.69
CA THR A 141 -2.53 -20.22 7.12
C THR A 141 -1.05 -19.95 6.93
N GLU A 142 -0.56 -18.78 7.35
CA GLU A 142 0.86 -18.48 7.33
C GLU A 142 1.53 -19.22 8.48
N PRO A 143 2.76 -19.74 8.26
CA PRO A 143 3.47 -20.45 9.28
C PRO A 143 3.59 -19.55 10.50
N VAL A 144 3.25 -20.09 11.67
CA VAL A 144 3.74 -19.53 12.91
C VAL A 144 5.26 -19.70 12.86
N LEU A 145 5.96 -18.65 12.40
CA LEU A 145 7.39 -18.53 12.53
C LEU A 145 7.74 -18.91 13.96
N VAL A 146 8.71 -19.81 14.12
CA VAL A 146 9.16 -20.29 15.42
C VAL A 146 9.58 -19.07 16.26
N ARG A 147 8.64 -18.60 17.09
CA ARG A 147 8.73 -17.67 18.22
C ARG A 147 9.16 -16.21 18.07
N SER A 148 9.58 -15.63 16.93
CA SER A 148 10.14 -14.24 17.00
C SER A 148 9.56 -13.15 16.11
N ALA A 149 8.83 -13.43 15.01
CA ALA A 149 8.26 -12.35 14.19
C ALA A 149 6.92 -12.74 13.58
N ARG A 150 5.86 -11.98 13.85
CA ARG A 150 4.60 -12.10 13.10
C ARG A 150 4.63 -11.11 11.94
N PRO A 151 4.37 -11.55 10.70
CA PRO A 151 4.27 -10.61 9.59
C PRO A 151 3.12 -9.63 9.86
N ASN A 152 3.41 -8.34 9.73
CA ASN A 152 2.42 -7.28 9.76
C ASN A 152 1.90 -7.07 8.34
N LEU A 153 0.60 -7.31 8.15
CA LEU A 153 -0.11 -6.97 6.92
C LEU A 153 -0.78 -5.61 7.09
N ARG A 154 -0.43 -4.66 6.22
CA ARG A 154 -1.06 -3.34 6.13
C ARG A 154 -1.58 -3.09 4.72
N ARG A 155 -2.69 -2.36 4.62
CA ARG A 155 -3.18 -1.90 3.31
C ARG A 155 -2.20 -0.87 2.74
N ASP A 156 -1.81 -1.05 1.48
CA ASP A 156 -0.87 -0.20 0.78
C ASP A 156 -1.63 0.83 -0.07
N LEU A 157 -2.01 1.93 0.60
CA LEU A 157 -2.81 2.98 -0.02
C LEU A 157 -2.05 3.78 -1.10
N GLU A 158 -0.72 3.84 -0.99
CA GLU A 158 0.15 4.45 -1.97
C GLU A 158 0.11 3.65 -3.28
N LEU A 159 0.16 2.32 -3.19
CA LEU A 159 0.01 1.45 -4.37
C LEU A 159 -1.40 1.53 -4.95
N GLU A 160 -2.45 1.55 -4.13
CA GLU A 160 -3.83 1.74 -4.60
C GLU A 160 -4.02 3.08 -5.31
N TRP A 161 -3.42 4.15 -4.78
CA TRP A 161 -3.44 5.47 -5.42
C TRP A 161 -2.73 5.45 -6.77
N ALA A 162 -1.55 4.84 -6.86
CA ALA A 162 -0.83 4.73 -8.12
C ALA A 162 -1.62 3.96 -9.18
N ILE A 163 -2.33 2.90 -8.79
CA ILE A 163 -3.21 2.12 -9.69
C ILE A 163 -4.34 2.99 -10.22
N MET A 164 -5.03 3.71 -9.32
CA MET A 164 -6.09 4.64 -9.69
C MET A 164 -5.57 5.74 -10.64
N GLU A 165 -4.44 6.37 -10.30
CA GLU A 165 -3.85 7.45 -11.09
C GLU A 165 -3.46 7.02 -12.50
N ARG A 166 -2.98 5.79 -12.66
CA ARG A 166 -2.70 5.22 -13.99
C ARG A 166 -3.95 4.98 -14.82
N LEU A 167 -5.04 4.55 -14.17
CA LEU A 167 -6.27 4.16 -14.85
C LEU A 167 -7.15 5.36 -15.20
N ASP A 168 -7.20 6.36 -14.33
CA ASP A 168 -8.01 7.57 -14.50
C ASP A 168 -7.21 8.81 -14.05
N PRO A 169 -6.31 9.32 -14.92
CA PRO A 169 -5.48 10.48 -14.60
C PRO A 169 -6.31 11.76 -14.42
N ASP A 170 -7.45 11.87 -15.12
CA ASP A 170 -8.34 13.03 -15.03
C ASP A 170 -9.04 13.08 -13.67
N PHE A 171 -9.55 11.93 -13.18
CA PHE A 171 -10.10 11.82 -11.84
C PHE A 171 -9.03 12.07 -10.78
N ALA A 172 -7.84 11.49 -10.94
CA ALA A 172 -6.71 11.75 -10.04
C ALA A 172 -6.36 13.25 -9.98
N GLY A 173 -6.38 13.94 -11.12
CA GLY A 173 -6.21 15.38 -11.22
C GLY A 173 -7.26 16.15 -10.42
N ARG A 174 -8.55 15.82 -10.58
CA ARG A 174 -9.63 16.44 -9.81
C ARG A 174 -9.49 16.21 -8.31
N VAL A 175 -9.14 15.00 -7.89
CA VAL A 175 -8.92 14.68 -6.47
C VAL A 175 -7.74 15.47 -5.90
N LYS A 176 -6.63 15.59 -6.64
CA LYS A 176 -5.48 16.43 -6.26
C LYS A 176 -5.90 17.88 -6.05
N THR A 177 -6.62 18.46 -7.01
CA THR A 177 -7.14 19.84 -6.88
C THR A 177 -8.04 19.99 -5.66
N GLN A 178 -8.95 19.04 -5.41
CA GLN A 178 -9.85 19.11 -4.26
C GLN A 178 -9.09 19.04 -2.93
N VAL A 179 -8.06 18.19 -2.84
CA VAL A 179 -7.19 18.11 -1.66
C VAL A 179 -6.41 19.42 -1.47
N ASP A 180 -5.90 20.01 -2.56
CA ASP A 180 -5.18 21.29 -2.51
C ASP A 180 -6.08 22.43 -2.01
N VAL A 181 -7.34 22.49 -2.50
CA VAL A 181 -8.35 23.44 -2.01
C VAL A 181 -8.68 23.21 -0.54
N TYR A 182 -8.86 21.95 -0.12
CA TYR A 182 -9.15 21.61 1.28
C TYR A 182 -8.02 22.03 2.21
N LEU A 183 -6.76 21.76 1.84
CA LEU A 183 -5.60 22.15 2.64
C LEU A 183 -5.49 23.67 2.75
N ALA A 184 -5.70 24.41 1.66
CA ALA A 184 -5.70 25.87 1.67
C ALA A 184 -6.76 26.43 2.64
N HIS A 185 -8.00 25.91 2.59
CA HIS A 185 -9.07 26.32 3.51
C HIS A 185 -8.80 25.93 4.96
N SER A 186 -8.27 24.73 5.21
CA SER A 186 -7.95 24.27 6.57
C SER A 186 -6.82 25.06 7.21
N SER A 187 -5.86 25.57 6.41
CA SER A 187 -4.76 26.42 6.89
C SER A 187 -5.23 27.83 7.26
N SER A 188 -6.31 28.31 6.64
CA SER A 188 -6.90 29.63 6.94
C SER A 188 -7.64 29.64 8.28
N LYS A 189 -8.15 28.49 8.75
CA LYS A 189 -8.87 28.38 10.02
C LYS A 189 -7.88 28.09 11.15
N ARG A 190 -7.40 29.15 11.82
CA ARG A 190 -6.49 29.01 12.97
C ARG A 190 -7.19 28.28 14.13
N PRO A 191 -6.47 27.48 14.94
CA PRO A 191 -7.02 26.90 16.15
C PRO A 191 -7.27 28.04 17.16
N GLY A 192 -8.50 28.55 17.16
CA GLY A 192 -8.90 29.76 17.89
C GLY A 192 -10.22 30.34 17.40
N ASP A 193 -10.60 30.06 16.14
CA ASP A 193 -11.93 30.41 15.63
C ASP A 193 -12.94 29.33 16.04
N VAL A 194 -13.29 29.35 17.33
CA VAL A 194 -14.56 28.81 17.83
C VAL A 194 -15.62 29.79 17.37
N LEU A 195 -16.48 29.34 16.46
CA LEU A 195 -17.76 30.01 16.20
C LEU A 195 -18.59 29.92 17.48
N GLU A 196 -19.21 31.05 17.82
CA GLU A 196 -20.09 31.31 18.97
C GLU A 196 -20.99 30.15 19.42
#